data_AF-A0A7C4UCN2-F1
#
_entry.id   AF-A0A7C4UCN2-F1
#
_cell.length_a   1.000
_cell.length_b   1.000
_cell.length_c   1.000
_cell.angle_alpha   90.00
_cell.angle_beta   90.00
_cell.angle_gamma   90.00
#
_symmetry.space_group_name_H-M   'P 1'
#
loop_
_entity.id
_entity.type
_entity.pdbx_description
1 polymer ?
#
loop_
_entity_poly.entity_id
_entity_poly.type
_entity_poly.pdbx_seq_one_letter_code
_entity_poly.pdbx_strand_id
1 'polypeptide(L)'
;MKQNFQLFAGGLVIAACVLAAASYVANGASGAICALIAIMLCAAPAIVSMKLAMWGASRSPSQQLMAVFGGMGIRMVAVLGIGLAMFLLNDWFRAEKQREYVYWGNILVSYLITLGLETFLIVRTQRGASEPAKLDAGGASEVRN
;
A
#
# COMPACT_ATOMS: atom_id res chain seq x y z
N MET A 1 -13.53 -0.44 12.92
CA MET A 1 -12.56 -1.43 12.37
C MET A 1 -12.86 -1.86 10.94
N LYS A 2 -14.06 -2.41 10.62
CA LYS A 2 -14.44 -2.78 9.24
C LYS A 2 -14.36 -1.61 8.24
N GLN A 3 -14.64 -0.39 8.71
CA GLN A 3 -14.63 0.83 7.90
C GLN A 3 -13.24 1.21 7.35
N ASN A 4 -12.17 1.00 8.11
CA ASN A 4 -10.80 1.31 7.65
C ASN A 4 -10.32 0.29 6.59
N PHE A 5 -10.71 -0.98 6.76
CA PHE A 5 -10.46 -2.02 5.76
C PHE A 5 -11.23 -1.75 4.46
N GLN A 6 -12.50 -1.33 4.56
CA GLN A 6 -13.30 -0.95 3.39
C GLN A 6 -12.73 0.28 2.67
N LEU A 7 -12.23 1.28 3.41
CA LEU A 7 -11.55 2.45 2.82
C LEU A 7 -10.25 2.06 2.11
N PHE A 8 -9.46 1.15 2.70
CA PHE A 8 -8.26 0.63 2.05
C PHE A 8 -8.58 -0.17 0.80
N ALA A 9 -9.50 -1.14 0.89
CA ALA A 9 -9.92 -1.94 -0.24
C ALA A 9 -10.53 -1.08 -1.35
N GLY A 10 -11.38 -0.12 -0.99
CA GLY A 10 -11.96 0.84 -1.95
C GLY A 10 -10.90 1.71 -2.61
N GLY A 11 -9.95 2.26 -1.83
CA GLY A 11 -8.84 3.04 -2.35
C GLY A 11 -7.94 2.23 -3.28
N LEU A 12 -7.64 0.98 -2.93
CA LEU A 12 -6.86 0.06 -3.74
C LEU A 12 -7.57 -0.27 -5.06
N VAL A 13 -8.88 -0.53 -5.02
CA VAL A 13 -9.69 -0.81 -6.22
C VAL A 13 -9.77 0.41 -7.13
N ILE A 14 -9.96 1.61 -6.57
CA ILE A 14 -9.98 2.85 -7.36
C ILE A 14 -8.61 3.08 -8.00
N ALA A 15 -7.53 2.99 -7.22
CA ALA A 15 -6.17 3.09 -7.73
C ALA A 15 -5.89 2.06 -8.83
N ALA A 16 -6.36 0.84 -8.63
CA ALA A 16 -6.24 -0.25 -9.59
C ALA A 16 -6.93 0.07 -10.91
N CYS A 17 -8.18 0.52 -10.86
CA CYS A 17 -8.95 0.91 -12.02
C CYS A 17 -8.31 2.10 -12.76
N VAL A 18 -7.86 3.12 -12.03
CA VAL A 18 -7.20 4.31 -12.62
C VAL A 18 -5.89 3.91 -13.31
N LEU A 19 -5.07 3.09 -12.66
CA LEU A 19 -3.79 2.67 -13.22
C LEU A 19 -3.98 1.74 -14.42
N ALA A 20 -4.94 0.82 -14.36
CA ALA A 20 -5.29 -0.05 -15.48
C ALA A 20 -5.80 0.77 -16.67
N ALA A 21 -6.67 1.76 -16.45
CA ALA A 21 -7.17 2.65 -17.49
C ALA A 21 -6.05 3.52 -18.09
N ALA A 22 -5.20 4.12 -17.26
CA ALA A 22 -4.05 4.91 -17.73
C ALA A 22 -3.08 4.06 -18.55
N SER A 23 -2.79 2.84 -18.09
CA SER A 23 -1.92 1.90 -18.80
C SER A 23 -2.54 1.42 -20.11
N TYR A 24 -3.86 1.25 -20.15
CA TYR A 24 -4.59 0.89 -21.36
C TYR A 24 -4.54 2.01 -22.41
N VAL A 25 -4.72 3.27 -21.99
CA VAL A 25 -4.65 4.41 -22.92
C VAL A 25 -3.23 4.61 -23.44
N ALA A 26 -2.20 4.42 -22.59
CA ALA A 26 -0.81 4.65 -22.99
C ALA A 26 -0.21 3.51 -23.83
N ASN A 27 -0.56 2.24 -23.55
CA ASN A 27 0.12 1.07 -24.11
C ASN A 27 -0.83 -0.04 -24.59
N GLY A 28 -2.13 0.25 -24.69
CA GLY A 28 -3.15 -0.71 -25.14
C GLY A 28 -3.39 -1.85 -24.15
N ALA A 29 -3.93 -2.97 -24.67
CA ALA A 29 -4.27 -4.15 -23.88
C ALA A 29 -3.09 -4.73 -23.08
N SER A 30 -1.88 -4.66 -23.64
CA SER A 30 -0.63 -5.08 -22.99
C SER A 30 -0.36 -4.32 -21.69
N GLY A 31 -0.58 -2.99 -21.70
CA GLY A 31 -0.40 -2.15 -20.52
C GLY A 31 -1.39 -2.48 -19.39
N ALA A 32 -2.64 -2.76 -19.74
CA ALA A 32 -3.67 -3.13 -18.77
C ALA A 32 -3.35 -4.45 -18.05
N ILE A 33 -2.83 -5.45 -18.78
CA ILE A 33 -2.40 -6.74 -18.20
C ILE A 33 -1.23 -6.53 -17.24
N CYS A 34 -0.22 -5.73 -17.64
CA CYS A 34 0.90 -5.37 -16.75
C CYS A 34 0.42 -4.68 -15.47
N ALA A 35 -0.52 -3.74 -15.58
CA ALA A 35 -1.08 -3.05 -14.43
C ALA A 35 -1.81 -4.02 -13.49
N LEU A 36 -2.64 -4.92 -14.03
CA LEU A 36 -3.35 -5.95 -13.26
C LEU A 36 -2.39 -6.84 -12.45
N ILE A 37 -1.31 -7.32 -13.09
CA ILE A 37 -0.28 -8.13 -12.44
C ILE A 37 0.41 -7.33 -11.33
N ALA A 38 0.81 -6.08 -11.61
CA ALA A 38 1.47 -5.22 -10.63
C ALA A 38 0.57 -4.92 -9.41
N ILE A 39 -0.73 -4.71 -9.63
CA ILE A 39 -1.72 -4.50 -8.56
C ILE A 39 -1.89 -5.76 -7.72
N MET A 40 -2.07 -6.92 -8.35
CA MET A 40 -2.15 -8.21 -7.64
C MET A 40 -0.89 -8.44 -6.78
N LEU A 41 0.27 -8.16 -7.35
CA LEU A 41 1.55 -8.32 -6.69
C LEU A 41 1.73 -7.36 -5.52
N CYS A 42 1.24 -6.13 -5.62
CA CYS A 42 1.31 -5.12 -4.56
C CYS A 42 0.24 -5.32 -3.47
N ALA A 43 -0.90 -5.94 -3.81
CA ALA A 43 -2.01 -6.18 -2.89
C ALA A 43 -1.65 -7.17 -1.77
N ALA A 44 -0.97 -8.27 -2.11
CA ALA A 44 -0.56 -9.28 -1.14
C ALA A 44 0.29 -8.70 0.01
N PRO A 45 1.40 -7.99 -0.25
CA PRO A 45 2.15 -7.34 0.82
C PRO A 45 1.35 -6.29 1.60
N ALA A 46 0.43 -5.59 0.94
CA ALA A 46 -0.39 -4.60 1.63
C ALA A 46 -1.33 -5.23 2.67
N ILE A 47 -1.93 -6.37 2.33
CA ILE A 47 -2.73 -7.15 3.27
C ILE A 47 -1.87 -7.63 4.44
N VAL A 48 -0.65 -8.07 4.17
CA VAL A 48 0.30 -8.53 5.20
C VAL A 48 0.67 -7.39 6.15
N SER A 49 1.09 -6.23 5.63
CA SER A 49 1.42 -5.06 6.45
C SER A 49 0.23 -4.58 7.27
N MET A 50 -0.98 -4.60 6.70
CA MET A 50 -2.19 -4.21 7.39
C MET A 50 -2.54 -5.17 8.53
N LYS A 51 -2.37 -6.49 8.33
CA LYS A 51 -2.49 -7.49 9.41
C LYS A 51 -1.44 -7.29 10.50
N LEU A 52 -0.18 -7.02 10.13
CA LEU A 52 0.90 -6.73 11.07
C LEU A 52 0.63 -5.45 11.88
N ALA A 53 0.13 -4.40 11.24
CA ALA A 53 -0.25 -3.16 11.91
C ALA A 53 -1.36 -3.39 12.94
N MET A 54 -2.35 -4.22 12.61
CA MET A 54 -3.41 -4.63 13.55
C MET A 54 -2.86 -5.41 14.73
N TRP A 55 -1.93 -6.34 14.48
CA TRP A 55 -1.35 -7.17 15.54
C TRP A 55 -0.38 -6.40 16.44
N GLY A 56 0.30 -5.40 15.89
CA GLY A 56 1.26 -4.55 16.60
C GLY A 56 0.64 -3.39 17.39
N ALA A 57 -0.66 -3.10 17.21
CA ALA A 57 -1.33 -1.96 17.87
C ALA A 57 -1.36 -2.06 19.41
N SER A 58 -1.22 -3.27 19.97
CA SER A 58 -1.17 -3.51 21.42
C SER A 58 0.24 -3.75 21.97
N ARG A 59 1.28 -3.51 21.17
CA ARG A 59 2.70 -3.83 21.48
C ARG A 59 3.53 -2.55 21.66
N SER A 60 4.74 -2.70 22.19
CA SER A 60 5.64 -1.55 22.44
C SER A 60 6.02 -0.81 21.14
N PRO A 61 6.31 0.51 21.21
CA PRO A 61 6.69 1.31 20.03
C PRO A 61 7.89 0.72 19.26
N SER A 62 8.83 0.11 19.97
CA SER A 62 10.00 -0.55 19.38
C SER A 62 9.64 -1.79 18.56
N GLN A 63 8.69 -2.61 19.03
CA GLN A 63 8.17 -3.75 18.26
C GLN A 63 7.35 -3.29 17.04
N GLN A 64 6.66 -2.15 17.15
CA GLN A 64 5.90 -1.58 16.04
C GLN A 64 6.83 -1.12 14.91
N LEU A 65 7.94 -0.45 15.24
CA LEU A 65 8.98 -0.08 14.29
C LEU A 65 9.60 -1.31 13.61
N MET A 66 9.93 -2.34 14.38
CA MET A 66 10.52 -3.56 13.82
C MET A 66 9.55 -4.30 12.89
N ALA A 67 8.25 -4.31 13.22
CA ALA A 67 7.21 -4.86 12.36
C ALA A 67 7.03 -4.06 11.06
N VAL A 68 7.13 -2.73 11.11
CA VAL A 68 7.07 -1.85 9.92
C VAL A 68 8.29 -2.04 9.03
N PHE A 69 9.49 -2.07 9.60
CA PHE A 69 10.72 -2.31 8.84
C PHE A 69 10.76 -3.73 8.24
N GLY A 70 10.35 -4.74 9.01
CA GLY A 70 10.23 -6.11 8.51
C GLY A 70 9.19 -6.23 7.41
N GLY A 71 8.03 -5.57 7.57
CA GLY A 71 6.99 -5.50 6.55
C GLY A 71 7.47 -4.82 5.26
N MET A 72 8.20 -3.70 5.36
CA MET A 72 8.82 -3.04 4.21
C MET A 72 9.85 -3.92 3.51
N GLY A 73 10.72 -4.60 4.26
CA GLY A 73 11.72 -5.50 3.69
C GLY A 73 11.08 -6.65 2.91
N ILE A 74 10.09 -7.31 3.51
CA ILE A 74 9.31 -8.37 2.85
C ILE A 74 8.59 -7.82 1.62
N ARG A 75 8.02 -6.61 1.70
CA ARG A 75 7.39 -5.93 0.56
C ARG A 75 8.33 -5.77 -0.61
N MET A 76 9.50 -5.22 -0.35
CA MET A 76 10.49 -4.93 -1.38
C MET A 76 10.96 -6.23 -2.04
N VAL A 77 11.29 -7.24 -1.24
CA VAL A 77 11.73 -8.54 -1.75
C VAL A 77 10.60 -9.25 -2.51
N ALA A 78 9.36 -9.17 -2.05
CA ALA A 78 8.23 -9.77 -2.75
C ALA A 78 7.95 -9.06 -4.09
N VAL A 79 7.82 -7.73 -4.09
CA VAL A 79 7.49 -6.96 -5.29
C VAL A 79 8.62 -7.01 -6.32
N LEU A 80 9.87 -6.77 -5.89
CA LEU A 80 11.02 -6.84 -6.79
C LEU A 80 11.36 -8.28 -7.16
N GLY A 81 11.33 -9.21 -6.22
CA GLY A 81 11.67 -10.61 -6.46
C GLY A 81 10.67 -11.30 -7.38
N ILE A 82 9.37 -11.14 -7.15
CA ILE A 82 8.35 -11.72 -8.02
C ILE A 82 8.28 -10.96 -9.34
N GLY A 83 8.41 -9.62 -9.32
CA GLY A 83 8.46 -8.82 -10.54
C GLY A 83 9.62 -9.24 -11.45
N LEU A 84 10.80 -9.47 -10.86
CA LEU A 84 11.98 -9.96 -11.54
C LEU A 84 11.82 -11.42 -11.98
N ALA A 85 11.24 -12.28 -11.15
CA ALA A 85 10.97 -13.67 -11.52
C ALA A 85 10.04 -13.74 -12.74
N MET A 86 8.95 -12.96 -12.75
CA MET A 86 8.06 -12.88 -13.93
C MET A 86 8.79 -12.33 -15.16
N PHE A 87 9.65 -11.33 -14.99
CA PHE A 87 10.46 -10.79 -16.09
C PHE A 87 11.47 -11.82 -16.65
N LEU A 88 12.05 -12.64 -15.78
CA LEU A 88 13.02 -13.67 -16.18
C LEU A 88 12.33 -14.89 -16.82
N LEU A 89 11.15 -15.27 -16.32
CA LEU A 89 10.39 -16.44 -16.76
C LEU A 89 9.56 -16.20 -18.04
N ASN A 90 9.19 -14.95 -18.35
CA ASN A 90 8.40 -14.63 -19.54
C ASN A 90 9.21 -13.82 -20.56
N ASP A 91 9.64 -14.50 -21.63
CA ASP A 91 10.28 -13.89 -22.81
C ASP A 91 9.45 -12.79 -23.46
N TRP A 92 8.12 -12.84 -23.27
CA TRP A 92 7.19 -11.85 -23.79
C TRP A 92 7.48 -10.42 -23.31
N PHE A 93 8.03 -10.26 -22.10
CA PHE A 93 8.42 -8.95 -21.57
C PHE A 93 9.79 -8.47 -22.08
N ARG A 94 10.66 -9.40 -22.51
CA ARG A 94 12.00 -9.09 -23.06
C ARG A 94 12.02 -8.82 -24.55
N ALA A 95 10.96 -9.21 -25.27
CA ALA A 95 10.90 -9.12 -26.73
C ALA A 95 11.04 -7.68 -27.25
N GLU A 96 10.70 -6.66 -26.46
CA GLU A 96 10.70 -5.27 -26.90
C GLU A 96 11.12 -4.32 -25.77
N LYS A 97 12.22 -3.56 -25.96
CA LYS A 97 12.76 -2.63 -24.94
C LYS A 97 11.72 -1.63 -24.44
N GLN A 98 10.77 -1.22 -25.27
CA GLN A 98 9.72 -0.29 -24.86
C GLN A 98 8.78 -0.90 -23.81
N ARG A 99 8.51 -2.21 -23.88
CA ARG A 99 7.63 -2.91 -22.92
C ARG A 99 8.28 -3.10 -21.56
N GLU A 100 9.60 -3.24 -21.53
CA GLU A 100 10.38 -3.32 -20.29
C GLU A 100 10.20 -2.07 -19.42
N TYR A 101 10.37 -0.87 -20.01
CA TYR A 101 10.18 0.39 -19.29
C TYR A 101 8.75 0.57 -18.78
N VAL A 102 7.75 0.15 -19.56
CA VAL A 102 6.33 0.22 -19.19
C VAL A 102 6.02 -0.73 -18.04
N TYR A 103 6.57 -1.95 -18.06
CA TYR A 103 6.38 -2.93 -17.01
C TYR A 103 6.99 -2.47 -15.67
N TRP A 104 8.26 -2.06 -15.68
CA TRP A 104 8.92 -1.55 -14.48
C TRP A 104 8.30 -0.24 -13.99
N GLY A 105 7.91 0.66 -14.91
CA GLY A 105 7.20 1.88 -14.59
C GLY A 105 5.87 1.61 -13.88
N ASN A 106 5.08 0.65 -14.39
CA ASN A 106 3.82 0.26 -13.76
C ASN A 106 4.02 -0.38 -12.39
N ILE A 107 5.06 -1.20 -12.20
CA ILE A 107 5.41 -1.74 -10.87
C ILE A 107 5.77 -0.59 -9.92
N LEU A 108 6.62 0.33 -10.35
CA LEU A 108 7.06 1.46 -9.53
C LEU A 108 5.89 2.36 -9.12
N VAL A 109 5.02 2.71 -10.07
CA VAL A 109 3.84 3.55 -9.82
C VAL A 109 2.85 2.83 -8.90
N SER A 110 2.56 1.55 -9.16
CA SER A 110 1.69 0.73 -8.28
C SER A 110 2.24 0.68 -6.85
N TYR A 111 3.54 0.49 -6.72
CA TYR A 111 4.23 0.45 -5.44
C TYR A 111 4.09 1.77 -4.68
N LEU A 112 4.36 2.90 -5.34
CA LEU A 112 4.23 4.23 -4.75
C LEU A 112 2.80 4.54 -4.32
N ILE A 113 1.81 4.20 -5.14
CA ILE A 113 0.40 4.38 -4.78
C ILE A 113 0.05 3.58 -3.53
N THR A 114 0.47 2.30 -3.49
CA THR A 114 0.19 1.43 -2.35
C THR A 114 0.85 1.95 -1.06
N LEU A 115 2.09 2.46 -1.17
CA LEU A 115 2.84 3.02 -0.06
C LEU A 115 2.22 4.33 0.45
N GLY A 116 1.75 5.19 -0.46
CA GLY A 116 1.02 6.40 -0.13
C GLY A 116 -0.30 6.12 0.59
N LEU A 117 -1.08 5.14 0.09
CA LEU A 117 -2.34 4.70 0.69
C LEU A 117 -2.14 4.17 2.11
N GLU A 118 -1.12 3.35 2.31
CA GLU A 118 -0.78 2.79 3.61
C GLU A 118 -0.34 3.88 4.59
N THR A 119 0.57 4.77 4.18
CA THR A 119 1.06 5.87 5.02
C THR A 119 -0.10 6.79 5.42
N PHE A 120 -0.98 7.13 4.47
CA PHE A 120 -2.16 7.95 4.71
C PHE A 120 -3.11 7.33 5.75
N LEU A 121 -3.33 6.01 5.67
CA LEU A 121 -4.19 5.30 6.62
C LEU A 121 -3.58 5.19 8.02
N ILE A 122 -2.27 4.96 8.12
CA ILE A 122 -1.57 4.90 9.40
C ILE A 122 -1.67 6.27 10.09
N VAL A 123 -1.38 7.36 9.38
CA VAL A 123 -1.49 8.72 9.90
C VAL A 123 -2.92 9.06 10.34
N ARG A 124 -3.92 8.66 9.55
CA ARG A 124 -5.34 8.86 9.91
C ARG A 124 -5.75 8.09 11.17
N THR A 125 -5.26 6.86 11.31
CA THR A 125 -5.55 6.01 12.47
C THR A 125 -4.92 6.57 13.75
N GLN A 126 -3.72 7.14 13.67
CA GLN A 126 -3.08 7.79 14.82
C GLN A 126 -3.80 9.08 15.26
N ARG A 127 -4.31 9.89 14.31
CA ARG A 127 -5.07 11.11 14.65
C ARG A 127 -6.36 10.82 15.42
N GLY A 128 -7.11 9.79 15.03
CA GLY A 128 -8.35 9.41 15.71
C GLY A 128 -8.15 8.89 17.15
N ALA A 129 -6.97 8.39 17.50
CA ALA A 129 -6.64 7.93 18.85
C ALA A 129 -6.26 9.06 19.81
N SER A 130 -5.84 10.22 19.30
CA SER A 130 -5.40 11.37 20.12
C SER A 130 -6.52 12.34 20.48
N GLU A 131 -7.69 12.23 19.85
CA GLU A 131 -8.82 13.15 20.03
C GLU A 131 -9.60 12.98 21.36
N PRO A 132 -9.78 11.79 21.97
CA PRO A 132 -10.54 11.69 23.23
C PRO A 132 -9.80 12.25 24.45
N ALA A 133 -8.46 12.33 24.43
CA ALA A 133 -7.69 12.79 25.60
C ALA A 133 -7.72 14.31 25.81
N LYS A 134 -8.09 15.10 24.78
CA LYS A 134 -8.16 16.57 24.89
C LYS A 134 -9.50 17.08 25.42
N LEU A 135 -10.58 16.32 25.26
CA LEU A 135 -11.91 16.69 25.75
C LEU A 135 -12.04 16.52 27.27
N ASP A 136 -11.39 15.51 27.86
CA ASP A 136 -11.45 15.29 29.32
C ASP A 136 -10.49 16.19 30.11
N ALA A 137 -9.39 16.67 29.49
CA ALA A 137 -8.43 17.56 30.16
C ALA A 137 -8.88 19.02 30.22
N GLY A 138 -9.81 19.45 29.35
CA GLY A 138 -10.34 20.82 29.31
C GLY A 138 -11.55 21.06 30.21
N GLY A 139 -12.25 20.02 30.66
CA GLY A 139 -13.45 20.14 31.50
C GLY A 139 -13.19 20.22 33.01
N ALA A 140 -11.99 19.82 33.47
CA ALA A 140 -11.68 19.73 34.89
C ALA A 140 -11.12 21.03 35.51
N SER A 141 -10.73 22.02 34.70
CA SER A 141 -10.14 23.29 35.18
C SER A 141 -11.13 24.45 35.30
N GLU A 142 -12.36 24.32 34.81
CA GLU A 142 -13.35 25.41 34.76
C GLU A 142 -14.45 25.32 35.83
N VAL A 143 -14.27 24.49 36.85
CA VAL A 143 -15.16 24.39 38.03
C VAL A 143 -14.36 24.64 39.32
N ARG A 144 -13.60 25.74 39.35
CA ARG A 144 -13.02 26.33 40.57
C ARG A 144 -12.78 27.81 40.31
N ASN A 145 -13.84 28.61 40.44
CA ASN A 145 -13.79 30.01 40.89
C ASN A 145 -15.21 30.45 41.28
#